data_AF-F4L843-F1
#
_entry.id   AF-F4L843-F1
#
_cell.length_a   1.000
_cell.length_b   1.000
_cell.length_c   1.000
_cell.angle_alpha   90.00
_cell.angle_beta   90.00
_cell.angle_gamma   90.00
#
_symmetry.space_group_name_H-M   'P 1'
#
loop_
_entity.id
_entity.type
_entity.pdbx_description
1 polymer ?
#
loop_
_entity_poly.entity_id
_entity_poly.type
_entity_poly.pdbx_seq_one_letter_code
_entity_poly.pdbx_strand_id
1 'polypeptide(L)'
;MEPKDKIVVFESKQVRRVWHNEEWWFAVVDVIEVLTESSNPSVYWRVLKKRLLDEGSNQTVTKCNGLKLKAADGKMRVTDCANTETLFRIIQSIPSPKAEPFKQWLAKVGYERIQEIENPELAAERARQYYRDLGYDEAWIDTRLKSIDTRGRLTDEWKDRGVKEGLEFSILTAEIAKATFGLAPSEHKKVKGLKNENLRDHMNPLELIFTMLGEETTRQEAVDRDALGFEENKEAAIDGGTAAGAALATYEEKTGKKVVSARNFKAQIAEAKQKQKLLDGESKEEIVE
;
A
#
# COMPACT_ATOMS: atom_id res chain seq x y z
N MET A 1 4.36 -1.08 -16.37
CA MET A 1 5.01 -0.12 -15.45
C MET A 1 5.15 -0.83 -14.11
N GLU A 2 6.37 -0.99 -13.63
CA GLU A 2 6.64 -1.67 -12.37
C GLU A 2 5.98 -0.92 -11.20
N PRO A 3 5.17 -1.59 -10.36
CA PRO A 3 4.75 -1.02 -9.09
C PRO A 3 5.97 -0.96 -8.17
N LYS A 4 6.62 0.21 -8.16
CA LYS A 4 7.55 0.64 -7.12
C LYS A 4 6.72 1.02 -5.91
N ASP A 5 6.38 0.04 -5.09
CA ASP A 5 6.03 0.22 -3.68
C ASP A 5 5.68 -1.17 -3.14
N LYS A 6 6.63 -1.80 -2.41
CA LYS A 6 6.39 -2.73 -1.28
C LYS A 6 7.71 -3.39 -0.84
N ILE A 7 7.97 -3.27 0.46
CA ILE A 7 9.04 -3.84 1.31
C ILE A 7 10.37 -3.06 1.32
N VAL A 8 10.40 -2.04 2.17
CA VAL A 8 11.55 -1.17 2.51
C VAL A 8 12.73 -1.95 3.11
N VAL A 9 12.52 -3.17 3.61
CA VAL A 9 13.57 -3.95 4.31
C VAL A 9 14.68 -4.44 3.36
N PHE A 10 14.42 -4.58 2.05
CA PHE A 10 15.40 -5.14 1.10
C PHE A 10 15.70 -4.22 -0.11
N GLU A 11 15.32 -2.94 -0.06
CA GLU A 11 15.60 -1.97 -1.14
C GLU A 11 17.07 -1.51 -1.19
N SER A 12 17.93 -2.00 -0.29
CA SER A 12 19.37 -1.89 -0.52
C SER A 12 19.71 -2.50 -1.88
N LYS A 13 20.54 -1.83 -2.69
CA LYS A 13 20.97 -2.26 -4.04
C LYS A 13 21.67 -3.63 -4.09
N GLN A 14 21.71 -4.37 -2.98
CA GLN A 14 22.44 -5.61 -2.77
C GLN A 14 21.56 -6.87 -2.92
N VAL A 15 20.23 -6.79 -2.83
CA VAL A 15 19.36 -7.98 -2.92
C VAL A 15 18.75 -8.12 -4.31
N ARG A 16 19.14 -9.16 -5.05
CA ARG A 16 18.56 -9.46 -6.37
C ARG A 16 17.15 -10.00 -6.21
N ARG A 17 16.27 -9.58 -7.13
CA ARG A 17 14.86 -10.01 -7.19
C ARG A 17 14.38 -10.32 -8.60
N VAL A 18 13.35 -11.14 -8.70
CA VAL A 18 12.66 -11.50 -9.96
C VAL A 18 11.16 -11.54 -9.71
N TRP A 19 10.37 -11.12 -10.71
CA TRP A 19 8.92 -11.27 -10.69
C TRP A 19 8.57 -12.71 -11.07
N HIS A 20 7.91 -13.44 -10.18
CA HIS A 20 7.54 -14.84 -10.38
C HIS A 20 6.25 -15.15 -9.62
N ASN A 21 5.33 -15.89 -10.23
CA ASN A 21 4.01 -16.22 -9.65
C ASN A 21 3.26 -15.00 -9.11
N GLU A 22 3.23 -13.92 -9.89
CA GLU A 22 2.51 -12.67 -9.55
C GLU A 22 3.00 -11.95 -8.28
N GLU A 23 4.20 -12.29 -7.79
CA GLU A 23 4.84 -11.59 -6.69
C GLU A 23 6.37 -11.45 -6.87
N TRP A 24 7.00 -10.67 -5.99
CA TRP A 24 8.45 -10.52 -5.98
C TRP A 24 9.12 -11.66 -5.21
N TRP A 25 10.10 -12.28 -5.85
CA TRP A 25 10.97 -13.31 -5.27
C TRP A 25 12.39 -12.77 -5.12
N PHE A 26 13.03 -13.08 -3.99
CA PHE A 26 14.32 -12.51 -3.59
C PHE A 26 15.37 -13.62 -3.49
N ALA A 27 16.60 -13.33 -3.93
CA ALA A 27 17.72 -14.25 -3.78
C ALA A 27 18.03 -14.46 -2.29
N VAL A 28 17.90 -15.70 -1.81
CA VAL A 28 18.11 -16.05 -0.39
C VAL A 28 19.56 -15.79 0.02
N VAL A 29 20.50 -16.08 -0.87
CA VAL A 29 21.94 -15.89 -0.61
C VAL A 29 22.32 -14.41 -0.41
N ASP A 30 21.67 -13.49 -1.12
CA ASP A 30 21.95 -12.05 -0.98
C ASP A 30 21.40 -11.52 0.35
N VAL A 31 20.25 -12.02 0.78
CA VAL A 31 19.67 -11.68 2.10
C VAL A 31 20.54 -12.22 3.23
N ILE A 32 21.08 -13.43 3.07
CA ILE A 32 22.05 -13.99 4.02
C ILE A 32 23.30 -13.13 4.06
N GLU A 33 23.83 -12.69 2.92
CA GLU A 33 24.99 -11.80 2.85
C GLU A 33 24.77 -10.53 3.67
N VAL A 34 23.65 -9.83 3.45
CA VAL A 34 23.29 -8.60 4.15
C VAL A 34 23.14 -8.83 5.66
N LEU A 35 22.49 -9.92 6.06
CA LEU A 35 22.15 -10.19 7.45
C LEU A 35 23.24 -10.93 8.23
N THR A 36 24.31 -11.40 7.59
CA THR A 36 25.37 -12.16 8.28
C THR A 36 26.78 -11.65 8.00
N GLU A 37 26.98 -10.84 6.95
CA GLU A 37 28.30 -10.48 6.41
C GLU A 37 29.20 -11.69 6.15
N SER A 38 28.60 -12.85 5.91
CA SER A 38 29.35 -14.08 5.64
C SER A 38 30.20 -13.88 4.39
N SER A 39 31.49 -14.21 4.47
CA SER A 39 32.39 -14.25 3.31
C SER A 39 31.98 -15.29 2.27
N ASN A 40 31.12 -16.26 2.64
CA ASN A 40 30.55 -17.24 1.72
C ASN A 40 29.06 -17.51 2.02
N PRO A 41 28.15 -16.61 1.61
CA PRO A 41 26.72 -16.71 1.89
C PRO A 41 26.07 -17.98 1.30
N SER A 42 26.63 -18.50 0.19
CA SER A 42 26.16 -19.73 -0.44
C SER A 42 26.44 -20.98 0.41
N VAL A 43 27.60 -21.04 1.07
CA VAL A 43 27.92 -22.11 2.02
C VAL A 43 27.08 -21.97 3.28
N TYR A 44 26.94 -20.74 3.80
CA TYR A 44 26.06 -20.45 4.93
C TYR A 44 24.64 -20.94 4.66
N TRP A 45 24.08 -20.61 3.49
CA TRP A 45 22.75 -21.06 3.09
C TRP A 45 22.63 -22.59 3.06
N ARG A 46 23.65 -23.29 2.57
CA ARG A 46 23.65 -24.76 2.55
C ARG A 46 23.59 -25.37 3.95
N VAL A 47 24.36 -24.80 4.89
CA VAL A 47 24.37 -25.25 6.28
C VAL A 47 23.04 -24.92 6.96
N LEU A 48 22.52 -23.70 6.76
CA LEU A 48 21.22 -23.29 7.28
C LEU A 48 20.08 -24.15 6.75
N LYS A 49 20.07 -24.45 5.45
CA LYS A 49 19.11 -25.39 4.85
C LYS A 49 19.13 -26.74 5.55
N LYS A 50 20.31 -27.31 5.76
CA LYS A 50 20.43 -28.59 6.45
C LYS A 50 19.82 -28.52 7.86
N ARG A 51 20.18 -27.48 8.62
CA ARG A 51 19.62 -27.27 9.97
C ARG A 51 18.09 -27.15 9.95
N LEU A 52 17.53 -26.39 9.01
CA LEU A 52 16.08 -26.25 8.86
C LEU A 52 15.38 -27.57 8.54
N LEU A 53 16.00 -28.41 7.70
CA LEU A 53 15.48 -29.75 7.41
C LEU A 53 15.54 -30.64 8.66
N ASP A 54 16.64 -30.60 9.39
CA ASP A 54 16.84 -31.39 10.62
C ASP A 54 15.86 -30.98 11.74
N GLU A 55 15.47 -29.71 11.81
CA GLU A 55 14.46 -29.15 12.73
C GLU A 55 13.00 -29.42 12.28
N GLY A 56 12.80 -30.09 11.14
CA GLY A 56 11.47 -30.36 10.58
C GLY A 56 10.82 -29.18 9.84
N SER A 57 11.54 -28.07 9.64
CA SER A 57 11.10 -26.91 8.84
C SER A 57 11.24 -27.16 7.32
N ASN A 58 10.90 -28.36 6.86
CA ASN A 58 11.05 -28.79 5.47
C ASN A 58 10.34 -27.87 4.48
N GLN A 59 9.15 -27.38 4.86
CA GLN A 59 8.35 -26.49 4.03
C GLN A 59 9.09 -25.18 3.69
N THR A 60 9.88 -24.64 4.60
CA THR A 60 10.63 -23.39 4.38
C THR A 60 11.71 -23.57 3.32
N VAL A 61 12.33 -24.75 3.26
CA VAL A 61 13.36 -25.05 2.25
C VAL A 61 12.73 -25.44 0.91
N THR A 62 11.63 -26.21 0.91
CA THR A 62 10.95 -26.64 -0.32
C THR A 62 10.16 -25.52 -1.01
N LYS A 63 9.78 -24.46 -0.29
CA LYS A 63 9.14 -23.27 -0.86
C LYS A 63 10.15 -22.36 -1.59
N CYS A 64 11.45 -22.59 -1.46
CA CYS A 64 12.46 -21.89 -2.26
C CYS A 64 12.52 -22.46 -3.67
N ASN A 65 12.56 -21.58 -4.68
CA ASN A 65 12.62 -21.96 -6.09
C ASN A 65 13.95 -21.55 -6.72
N GLY A 66 14.56 -22.44 -7.50
CA GLY A 66 15.76 -22.15 -8.28
C GLY A 66 15.43 -21.26 -9.48
N LEU A 67 15.56 -19.94 -9.33
CA LEU A 67 15.26 -18.97 -10.38
C LEU A 67 16.54 -18.38 -10.99
N LYS A 68 16.49 -18.03 -12.27
CA LYS A 68 17.62 -17.40 -12.97
C LYS A 68 17.67 -15.91 -12.67
N LEU A 69 18.76 -15.47 -12.02
CA LEU A 69 19.04 -14.07 -11.73
C LEU A 69 20.38 -13.65 -12.34
N LYS A 70 20.51 -12.37 -12.68
CA LYS A 70 21.76 -11.79 -13.17
C LYS A 70 22.76 -11.69 -12.02
N ALA A 71 23.92 -12.32 -12.15
CA ALA A 71 25.01 -12.25 -11.19
C ALA A 71 25.87 -10.99 -11.43
N ALA A 72 26.81 -10.71 -10.51
CA ALA A 72 27.70 -9.54 -10.57
C ALA A 72 28.57 -9.50 -11.85
N ASP A 73 28.92 -10.66 -12.40
CA ASP A 73 29.64 -10.80 -13.67
C ASP A 73 28.74 -10.64 -14.92
N GLY A 74 27.48 -10.26 -14.72
CA GLY A 74 26.51 -10.05 -15.78
C GLY A 74 25.88 -11.31 -16.35
N LYS A 75 26.30 -12.52 -15.92
CA LYS A 75 25.75 -13.80 -16.41
C LYS A 75 24.50 -14.20 -15.63
N MET A 76 23.54 -14.83 -16.31
CA MET A 76 22.38 -15.42 -15.65
C MET A 76 22.76 -16.72 -14.95
N ARG A 77 22.51 -16.82 -13.64
CA ARG A 77 22.72 -18.05 -12.85
C ARG A 77 21.47 -18.41 -12.07
N VAL A 78 21.27 -19.71 -11.89
CA VAL A 78 20.23 -20.23 -11.02
C VAL A 78 20.65 -20.02 -9.57
N THR A 79 19.75 -19.50 -8.75
CA THR A 79 19.93 -19.35 -7.30
C THR A 79 18.60 -19.59 -6.61
N ASP A 80 18.64 -20.01 -5.35
CA ASP A 80 17.43 -20.21 -4.56
C ASP A 80 16.82 -18.84 -4.24
N CYS A 81 15.58 -18.67 -4.66
CA CYS A 81 14.77 -17.50 -4.40
C CYS A 81 13.58 -17.87 -3.52
N ALA A 82 13.14 -16.91 -2.70
CA ALA A 82 11.98 -17.06 -1.84
C ALA A 82 11.07 -15.82 -1.97
N ASN A 83 9.75 -16.02 -1.84
CA ASN A 83 8.82 -14.91 -1.65
C ASN A 83 8.96 -14.31 -0.24
N THR A 84 8.25 -13.22 0.03
CA THR A 84 8.36 -12.46 1.29
C THR A 84 8.05 -13.31 2.53
N GLU A 85 6.97 -14.09 2.52
CA GLU A 85 6.57 -14.92 3.66
C GLU A 85 7.65 -15.97 3.98
N THR A 86 8.12 -16.69 2.96
CA THR A 86 9.16 -17.71 3.11
C THR A 86 10.47 -17.08 3.59
N LEU A 87 10.81 -15.90 3.07
CA LEU A 87 12.00 -15.16 3.47
C LEU A 87 11.94 -14.75 4.95
N PHE A 88 10.80 -14.25 5.43
CA PHE A 88 10.62 -13.90 6.84
C PHE A 88 10.85 -15.10 7.76
N ARG A 89 10.41 -16.30 7.35
CA ARG A 89 10.69 -17.53 8.09
C ARG A 89 12.17 -17.92 8.08
N ILE A 90 12.86 -17.76 6.94
CA ILE A 90 14.31 -18.00 6.85
C ILE A 90 15.06 -17.06 7.80
N ILE A 91 14.73 -15.76 7.80
CA ILE A 91 15.43 -14.75 8.61
C ILE A 91 15.35 -15.04 10.11
N GLN A 92 14.20 -15.52 10.60
CA GLN A 92 14.06 -15.93 12.01
C GLN A 92 15.11 -16.97 12.43
N SER A 93 15.56 -17.79 11.48
CA SER A 93 16.51 -18.89 11.71
C SER A 93 17.98 -18.50 11.52
N ILE A 94 18.27 -17.23 11.19
CA ILE A 94 19.63 -16.71 11.05
C ILE A 94 20.15 -16.25 12.42
N PRO A 95 21.11 -16.92 13.06
CA PRO A 95 21.74 -16.47 14.30
C PRO A 95 22.77 -15.37 14.02
N SER A 96 22.32 -14.15 13.80
CA SER A 96 23.19 -12.98 13.57
C SER A 96 22.67 -11.76 14.31
N PRO A 97 23.55 -10.95 14.95
CA PRO A 97 23.16 -9.66 15.52
C PRO A 97 22.46 -8.74 14.53
N LYS A 98 22.82 -8.79 13.24
CA LYS A 98 22.16 -7.97 12.20
C LYS A 98 20.75 -8.41 11.86
N ALA A 99 20.41 -9.68 12.12
CA ALA A 99 19.05 -10.16 11.96
C ALA A 99 18.17 -9.82 13.18
N GLU A 100 18.77 -9.53 14.34
CA GLU A 100 18.04 -9.33 15.60
C GLU A 100 17.03 -8.17 15.56
N PRO A 101 17.36 -6.97 15.04
CA PRO A 101 16.38 -5.88 14.92
C PRO A 101 15.14 -6.29 14.11
N PHE A 102 15.34 -7.08 13.04
CA PHE A 102 14.24 -7.58 12.22
C PHE A 102 13.38 -8.61 12.98
N LYS A 103 13.99 -9.48 13.78
CA LYS A 103 13.27 -10.45 14.61
C LYS A 103 12.46 -9.77 15.71
N GLN A 104 13.03 -8.76 16.37
CA GLN A 104 12.34 -7.94 17.36
C GLN A 104 11.15 -7.22 16.73
N TRP A 105 11.34 -6.67 15.53
CA TRP A 105 10.26 -6.06 14.76
C TRP A 105 9.15 -7.07 14.45
N LEU A 106 9.47 -8.28 13.97
CA LEU A 106 8.47 -9.34 13.75
C LEU A 106 7.73 -9.73 15.04
N ALA A 107 8.44 -9.83 16.16
CA ALA A 107 7.85 -10.14 17.46
C ALA A 107 6.88 -9.03 17.90
N LYS A 108 7.27 -7.76 17.75
CA LYS A 108 6.42 -6.60 18.03
C LYS A 108 5.15 -6.62 17.17
N VAL A 109 5.29 -6.81 15.87
CA VAL A 109 4.13 -6.88 14.95
C VAL A 109 3.22 -8.06 15.29
N GLY A 110 3.80 -9.22 15.65
CA GLY A 110 3.02 -10.39 16.09
C GLY A 110 2.24 -10.12 17.37
N TYR A 111 2.86 -9.44 18.35
CA TYR A 111 2.22 -9.04 19.60
C TYR A 111 1.11 -8.01 19.37
N GLU A 112 1.38 -6.95 18.61
CA GLU A 112 0.38 -5.94 18.22
C GLU A 112 -0.83 -6.61 17.54
N ARG A 113 -0.59 -7.61 16.68
CA ARG A 113 -1.67 -8.32 16.02
C ARG A 113 -2.55 -9.12 16.98
N ILE A 114 -1.99 -9.70 18.03
CA ILE A 114 -2.75 -10.38 19.08
C ILE A 114 -3.60 -9.35 19.85
N GLN A 115 -3.02 -8.21 20.22
CA GLN A 115 -3.75 -7.15 20.92
C GLN A 115 -4.92 -6.61 20.08
N GLU A 116 -4.74 -6.48 18.76
CA GLU A 116 -5.81 -6.04 17.85
C GLU A 116 -6.96 -7.05 17.72
N ILE A 117 -6.69 -8.35 17.92
CA ILE A 117 -7.75 -9.37 17.93
C ILE A 117 -8.60 -9.22 19.20
N GLU A 118 -7.96 -8.92 20.33
CA GLU A 118 -8.63 -8.70 21.61
C GLU A 118 -9.37 -7.35 21.64
N ASN A 119 -8.78 -6.31 21.04
CA ASN A 119 -9.35 -4.98 20.94
C ASN A 119 -9.23 -4.42 19.50
N PRO A 120 -10.25 -4.60 18.65
CA PRO A 120 -10.26 -4.11 17.28
C PRO A 120 -10.09 -2.59 17.13
N GLU A 121 -10.39 -1.79 18.15
CA GLU A 121 -10.20 -0.34 18.10
C GLU A 121 -8.72 0.05 17.94
N LEU A 122 -7.80 -0.79 18.42
CA LEU A 122 -6.36 -0.60 18.22
C LEU A 122 -5.98 -0.62 16.74
N ALA A 123 -6.67 -1.41 15.91
CA ALA A 123 -6.42 -1.42 14.48
C ALA A 123 -6.86 -0.11 13.81
N ALA A 124 -7.97 0.48 14.26
CA ALA A 124 -8.42 1.79 13.80
C ALA A 124 -7.47 2.91 14.25
N GLU A 125 -6.97 2.85 15.48
CA GLU A 125 -5.97 3.79 15.99
C GLU A 125 -4.65 3.69 15.22
N ARG A 126 -4.19 2.47 14.91
CA ARG A 126 -3.02 2.25 14.07
C ARG A 126 -3.19 2.84 12.67
N ALA A 127 -4.39 2.71 12.08
CA ALA A 127 -4.69 3.32 10.80
C ALA A 127 -4.61 4.86 10.85
N ARG A 128 -5.10 5.50 11.93
CA ARG A 128 -4.91 6.94 12.17
C ARG A 128 -3.43 7.29 12.31
N GLN A 129 -2.70 6.50 13.10
CA GLN A 129 -1.29 6.74 13.37
C GLN A 129 -0.46 6.76 12.08
N TYR A 130 -0.73 5.89 11.11
CA TYR A 130 -0.04 5.93 9.80
C TYR A 130 -0.16 7.27 9.08
N TYR A 131 -1.29 7.97 9.20
CA TYR A 131 -1.45 9.30 8.61
C TYR A 131 -0.83 10.39 9.49
N ARG A 132 -0.92 10.30 10.83
CA ARG A 132 -0.21 11.24 11.72
C ARG A 132 1.30 11.22 11.48
N ASP A 133 1.83 10.02 11.32
CA ASP A 133 3.23 9.75 11.01
C ASP A 133 3.66 10.37 9.67
N LEU A 134 2.73 10.62 8.75
CA LEU A 134 2.94 11.31 7.48
C LEU A 134 2.67 12.82 7.56
N GLY A 135 2.35 13.35 8.74
CA GLY A 135 2.16 14.78 9.01
C GLY A 135 0.77 15.32 8.70
N TYR A 136 -0.25 14.47 8.55
CA TYR A 136 -1.63 14.92 8.37
C TYR A 136 -2.25 15.39 9.69
N ASP A 137 -3.14 16.39 9.62
CA ASP A 137 -3.93 16.85 10.76
C ASP A 137 -5.14 15.94 11.03
N GLU A 138 -5.62 15.89 12.29
CA GLU A 138 -6.71 14.99 12.70
C GLU A 138 -8.00 15.19 11.87
N ALA A 139 -8.34 16.44 11.53
CA ALA A 139 -9.57 16.71 10.77
C ALA A 139 -9.48 16.14 9.35
N TRP A 140 -8.30 16.23 8.71
CA TRP A 140 -8.05 15.57 7.45
C TRP A 140 -8.09 14.05 7.59
N ILE A 141 -7.47 13.48 8.63
CA ILE A 141 -7.43 12.02 8.88
C ILE A 141 -8.85 11.47 9.04
N ASP A 142 -9.69 12.10 9.86
CA ASP A 142 -11.08 11.70 10.06
C ASP A 142 -11.87 11.72 8.76
N THR A 143 -11.68 12.78 7.95
CA THR A 143 -12.31 12.90 6.63
C THR A 143 -11.84 11.79 5.69
N ARG A 144 -10.55 11.48 5.71
CA ARG A 144 -9.95 10.44 4.86
C ARG A 144 -10.45 9.05 5.22
N LEU A 145 -10.54 8.72 6.52
CA LEU A 145 -11.05 7.44 7.00
C LEU A 145 -12.52 7.24 6.63
N LYS A 146 -13.36 8.28 6.80
CA LYS A 146 -14.75 8.25 6.31
C LYS A 146 -14.83 8.04 4.80
N SER A 147 -13.92 8.65 4.03
CA SER A 147 -13.87 8.44 2.58
C SER A 147 -13.46 7.01 2.19
N ILE A 148 -12.66 6.31 2.99
CA ILE A 148 -12.36 4.89 2.77
C ILE A 148 -13.62 4.06 2.97
N ASP A 149 -14.36 4.30 4.06
CA ASP A 149 -15.61 3.61 4.35
C ASP A 149 -16.66 3.83 3.25
N THR A 150 -16.93 5.09 2.88
CA THR A 150 -17.90 5.43 1.84
C THR A 150 -17.57 4.76 0.50
N ARG A 151 -16.28 4.74 0.11
CA ARG A 151 -15.85 4.01 -1.08
C ARG A 151 -16.09 2.50 -0.94
N GLY A 152 -15.78 1.93 0.22
CA GLY A 152 -15.99 0.52 0.52
C GLY A 152 -17.45 0.12 0.28
N ARG A 153 -18.38 0.85 0.89
CA ARG A 153 -19.83 0.64 0.75
C ARG A 153 -20.31 0.72 -0.69
N LEU A 154 -19.81 1.69 -1.47
CA LEU A 154 -20.12 1.77 -2.91
C LEU A 154 -19.57 0.57 -3.68
N THR A 155 -18.32 0.17 -3.41
CA THR A 155 -17.73 -0.97 -4.13
C THR A 155 -18.37 -2.29 -3.76
N ASP A 156 -18.82 -2.47 -2.53
CA ASP A 156 -19.57 -3.67 -2.11
C ASP A 156 -20.91 -3.74 -2.83
N GLU A 157 -21.64 -2.61 -2.89
CA GLU A 157 -22.88 -2.50 -3.66
C GLU A 157 -22.68 -2.88 -5.14
N TRP A 158 -21.60 -2.41 -5.77
CA TRP A 158 -21.27 -2.79 -7.14
C TRP A 158 -21.00 -4.29 -7.30
N LYS A 159 -20.33 -4.93 -6.34
CA LYS A 159 -20.12 -6.40 -6.39
C LYS A 159 -21.43 -7.14 -6.30
N ASP A 160 -22.30 -6.74 -5.37
CA ASP A 160 -23.60 -7.36 -5.16
C ASP A 160 -24.51 -7.20 -6.39
N ARG A 161 -24.33 -6.11 -7.14
CA ARG A 161 -25.01 -5.83 -8.42
C ARG A 161 -24.34 -6.45 -9.65
N GLY A 162 -23.30 -7.26 -9.48
CA GLY A 162 -22.66 -7.99 -10.58
C GLY A 162 -21.69 -7.18 -11.44
N VAL A 163 -21.19 -6.04 -10.94
CA VAL A 163 -20.11 -5.28 -11.58
C VAL A 163 -18.76 -5.93 -11.27
N LYS A 164 -17.89 -6.06 -12.27
CA LYS A 164 -16.60 -6.74 -12.13
C LYS A 164 -15.52 -5.83 -11.54
N GLU A 165 -14.78 -6.35 -10.57
CA GLU A 165 -13.64 -5.63 -10.00
C GLU A 165 -12.56 -5.33 -11.05
N GLY A 166 -11.81 -4.25 -10.83
CA GLY A 166 -10.72 -3.82 -11.70
C GLY A 166 -11.16 -2.76 -12.71
N LEU A 167 -11.33 -3.15 -13.97
CA LEU A 167 -11.56 -2.21 -15.08
C LEU A 167 -12.90 -1.47 -14.93
N GLU A 168 -13.99 -2.19 -14.69
CA GLU A 168 -15.33 -1.59 -14.58
C GLU A 168 -15.40 -0.63 -13.38
N PHE A 169 -14.87 -1.02 -12.21
CA PHE A 169 -14.76 -0.14 -11.04
C PHE A 169 -13.98 1.14 -11.34
N SER A 170 -12.90 1.02 -12.12
CA SER A 170 -12.07 2.17 -12.51
C SER A 170 -12.82 3.12 -13.43
N ILE A 171 -13.63 2.58 -14.35
CA ILE A 171 -14.48 3.37 -15.25
C ILE A 171 -15.57 4.08 -14.45
N LEU A 172 -16.32 3.36 -13.61
CA LEU A 172 -17.38 3.96 -12.79
C LEU A 172 -16.84 5.05 -11.87
N THR A 173 -15.72 4.80 -11.20
CA THR A 173 -15.03 5.83 -10.38
C THR A 173 -14.65 7.06 -11.21
N ALA A 174 -14.24 6.88 -12.46
CA ALA A 174 -13.89 7.98 -13.35
C ALA A 174 -15.12 8.78 -13.80
N GLU A 175 -16.25 8.12 -14.06
CA GLU A 175 -17.51 8.79 -14.38
C GLU A 175 -18.01 9.64 -13.20
N ILE A 176 -17.99 9.10 -11.97
CA ILE A 176 -18.33 9.86 -10.75
C ILE A 176 -17.43 11.09 -10.65
N ALA A 177 -16.09 10.90 -10.71
CA ALA A 177 -15.15 12.01 -10.56
C ALA A 177 -15.33 13.09 -11.64
N LYS A 178 -15.58 12.67 -12.89
CA LYS A 178 -15.81 13.59 -14.00
C LYS A 178 -17.12 14.35 -13.86
N ALA A 179 -18.20 13.69 -13.44
CA ALA A 179 -19.48 14.34 -13.19
C ALA A 179 -19.44 15.26 -11.97
N THR A 180 -18.68 14.93 -10.92
CA THR A 180 -18.54 15.75 -9.72
C THR A 180 -17.60 16.94 -9.91
N PHE A 181 -16.39 16.74 -10.43
CA PHE A 181 -15.33 17.76 -10.48
C PHE A 181 -15.08 18.32 -11.89
N GLY A 182 -15.72 17.78 -12.92
CA GLY A 182 -15.40 18.08 -14.32
C GLY A 182 -14.06 17.49 -14.78
N LEU A 183 -13.43 16.63 -13.98
CA LEU A 183 -12.10 16.08 -14.22
C LEU A 183 -12.07 14.58 -13.98
N ALA A 184 -11.47 13.82 -14.91
CA ALA A 184 -11.14 12.44 -14.63
C ALA A 184 -10.02 12.34 -13.56
N PRO A 185 -9.88 11.21 -12.84
CA PRO A 185 -8.86 11.08 -11.80
C PRO A 185 -7.42 11.34 -12.30
N SER A 186 -7.12 11.00 -13.55
CA SER A 186 -5.81 11.26 -14.18
C SER A 186 -5.57 12.75 -14.42
N GLU A 187 -6.60 13.53 -14.74
CA GLU A 187 -6.53 14.97 -14.95
C GLU A 187 -6.44 15.70 -13.62
N HIS A 188 -7.20 15.25 -12.62
CA HIS A 188 -7.11 15.79 -11.26
C HIS A 188 -5.72 15.58 -10.65
N LYS A 189 -5.09 14.43 -10.91
CA LYS A 189 -3.68 14.19 -10.56
C LYS A 189 -2.74 15.20 -11.22
N LYS A 190 -2.96 15.56 -12.50
CA LYS A 190 -2.15 16.58 -13.19
C LYS A 190 -2.30 17.95 -12.54
N VAL A 191 -3.52 18.38 -12.20
CA VAL A 191 -3.77 19.64 -11.49
C VAL A 191 -2.98 19.72 -10.20
N LYS A 192 -2.87 18.59 -9.48
CA LYS A 192 -2.11 18.48 -8.22
C LYS A 192 -0.62 18.21 -8.38
N GLY A 193 -0.09 18.08 -9.60
CA GLY A 193 1.32 17.76 -9.83
C GLY A 193 1.73 16.35 -9.38
N LEU A 194 0.78 15.41 -9.39
CA LEU A 194 0.99 14.00 -9.02
C LEU A 194 1.35 13.16 -10.25
N LYS A 195 2.24 12.19 -10.06
CA LYS A 195 2.64 11.21 -11.07
C LYS A 195 2.09 9.84 -10.71
N ASN A 196 2.64 9.25 -9.65
CA ASN A 196 2.32 7.89 -9.21
C ASN A 196 1.59 7.87 -7.86
N GLU A 197 1.51 9.02 -7.19
CA GLU A 197 0.91 9.17 -5.88
C GLU A 197 -0.62 8.91 -5.92
N ASN A 198 -1.18 8.50 -4.78
CA ASN A 198 -2.61 8.36 -4.60
C ASN A 198 -3.28 9.73 -4.67
N LEU A 199 -4.38 9.88 -5.42
CA LEU A 199 -5.04 11.18 -5.56
C LEU A 199 -5.68 11.66 -4.25
N ARG A 200 -6.38 10.77 -3.53
CA ARG A 200 -7.16 11.11 -2.33
C ARG A 200 -6.26 11.48 -1.16
N ASP A 201 -5.08 10.89 -1.07
CA ASP A 201 -4.10 11.26 -0.06
C ASP A 201 -3.48 12.67 -0.32
N HIS A 202 -3.81 13.29 -1.46
CA HIS A 202 -3.37 14.63 -1.85
C HIS A 202 -4.54 15.60 -2.08
N MET A 203 -5.77 15.18 -1.79
CA MET A 203 -6.98 16.01 -1.82
C MET A 203 -7.12 16.80 -0.52
N ASN A 204 -7.61 18.04 -0.60
CA ASN A 204 -8.00 18.80 0.57
C ASN A 204 -9.32 18.28 1.18
N PRO A 205 -9.70 18.66 2.41
CA PRO A 205 -10.91 18.14 3.05
C PRO A 205 -12.19 18.33 2.24
N LEU A 206 -12.37 19.46 1.55
CA LEU A 206 -13.56 19.69 0.71
C LEU A 206 -13.56 18.79 -0.51
N GLU A 207 -12.41 18.59 -1.17
CA GLU A 207 -12.29 17.62 -2.27
C GLU A 207 -12.67 16.21 -1.82
N LEU A 208 -12.27 15.78 -0.62
CA LEU A 208 -12.68 14.50 -0.05
C LEU A 208 -14.19 14.45 0.25
N ILE A 209 -14.77 15.53 0.78
CA ILE A 209 -16.20 15.62 1.09
C ILE A 209 -17.05 15.51 -0.19
N PHE A 210 -16.72 16.25 -1.24
CA PHE A 210 -17.45 16.16 -2.51
C PHE A 210 -17.23 14.81 -3.20
N THR A 211 -16.06 14.19 -3.03
CA THR A 211 -15.83 12.80 -3.48
C THR A 211 -16.78 11.83 -2.75
N MET A 212 -16.85 11.92 -1.42
CA MET A 212 -17.77 11.08 -0.63
C MET A 212 -19.22 11.31 -1.01
N LEU A 213 -19.61 12.58 -1.25
CA LEU A 213 -20.98 12.89 -1.67
C LEU A 213 -21.29 12.20 -3.00
N GLY A 214 -20.43 12.29 -4.01
CA GLY A 214 -20.63 11.63 -5.30
C GLY A 214 -20.65 10.10 -5.21
N GLU A 215 -19.83 9.51 -4.33
CA GLU A 215 -19.82 8.07 -4.08
C GLU A 215 -21.10 7.60 -3.38
N GLU A 216 -21.54 8.33 -2.35
CA GLU A 216 -22.74 8.00 -1.58
C GLU A 216 -24.02 8.17 -2.41
N THR A 217 -24.13 9.26 -3.19
CA THR A 217 -25.26 9.46 -4.10
C THR A 217 -25.28 8.40 -5.17
N THR A 218 -24.14 8.04 -5.78
CA THR A 218 -24.08 6.93 -6.74
C THR A 218 -24.59 5.62 -6.16
N ARG A 219 -24.20 5.31 -4.91
CA ARG A 219 -24.67 4.10 -4.23
C ARG A 219 -26.18 4.14 -4.02
N GLN A 220 -26.73 5.27 -3.58
CA GLN A 220 -28.17 5.45 -3.40
C GLN A 220 -28.91 5.33 -4.73
N GLU A 221 -28.41 5.98 -5.79
CA GLU A 221 -28.99 5.88 -7.14
C GLU A 221 -29.00 4.44 -7.66
N ALA A 222 -27.94 3.67 -7.42
CA ALA A 222 -27.87 2.26 -7.78
C ALA A 222 -28.92 1.43 -7.03
N VAL A 223 -29.13 1.71 -5.73
CA VAL A 223 -30.16 1.06 -4.90
C VAL A 223 -31.56 1.43 -5.35
N ASP A 224 -31.84 2.72 -5.53
CA ASP A 224 -33.17 3.24 -5.80
C ASP A 224 -33.72 2.78 -7.16
N ARG A 225 -32.83 2.62 -8.15
CA ARG A 225 -33.20 2.12 -9.49
C ARG A 225 -33.04 0.61 -9.66
N ASP A 226 -32.57 -0.08 -8.63
CA ASP A 226 -32.15 -1.48 -8.68
C ASP A 226 -31.19 -1.78 -9.86
N ALA A 227 -30.15 -0.96 -10.03
CA ALA A 227 -29.22 -1.07 -11.14
C ALA A 227 -28.47 -2.42 -11.12
N LEU A 228 -28.50 -3.17 -12.21
CA LEU A 228 -27.80 -4.44 -12.37
C LEU A 228 -26.73 -4.37 -13.47
N GLY A 229 -25.58 -4.97 -13.18
CA GLY A 229 -24.45 -5.00 -14.11
C GLY A 229 -23.83 -3.63 -14.38
N PHE A 230 -22.89 -3.60 -15.32
CA PHE A 230 -22.03 -2.43 -15.54
C PHE A 230 -22.76 -1.21 -16.12
N GLU A 231 -23.58 -1.40 -17.16
CA GLU A 231 -24.17 -0.26 -17.89
C GLU A 231 -25.17 0.52 -17.03
N GLU A 232 -26.04 -0.15 -16.27
CA GLU A 232 -27.00 0.53 -15.38
C GLU A 232 -26.29 1.23 -14.22
N ASN A 233 -25.24 0.61 -13.67
CA ASN A 233 -24.41 1.23 -12.63
C ASN A 233 -23.58 2.41 -13.16
N LYS A 234 -23.30 2.45 -14.47
CA LYS A 234 -22.67 3.60 -15.11
C LYS A 234 -23.61 4.79 -15.18
N GLU A 235 -24.89 4.58 -15.46
CA GLU A 235 -25.89 5.64 -15.38
C GLU A 235 -26.02 6.15 -13.94
N ALA A 236 -26.10 5.25 -12.95
CA ALA A 236 -26.13 5.63 -11.54
C ALA A 236 -24.89 6.43 -11.11
N ALA A 237 -23.70 6.07 -11.62
CA ALA A 237 -22.45 6.79 -11.37
C ALA A 237 -22.44 8.20 -11.96
N ILE A 238 -22.98 8.38 -13.16
CA ILE A 238 -23.11 9.69 -13.80
C ILE A 238 -24.11 10.56 -13.01
N ASP A 239 -25.26 10.01 -12.65
CA ASP A 239 -26.32 10.74 -11.92
C ASP A 239 -25.86 11.12 -10.51
N GLY A 240 -25.31 10.16 -9.77
CA GLY A 240 -24.75 10.40 -8.44
C GLY A 240 -23.62 11.43 -8.46
N GLY A 241 -22.69 11.29 -9.42
CA GLY A 241 -21.63 12.27 -9.61
C GLY A 241 -22.15 13.66 -10.01
N THR A 242 -23.20 13.74 -10.82
CA THR A 242 -23.84 15.00 -11.24
C THR A 242 -24.52 15.70 -10.07
N ALA A 243 -25.20 14.97 -9.19
CA ALA A 243 -25.80 15.53 -7.98
C ALA A 243 -24.72 16.18 -7.08
N ALA A 244 -23.60 15.50 -6.87
CA ALA A 244 -22.46 16.05 -6.13
C ALA A 244 -21.82 17.24 -6.86
N GLY A 245 -21.74 17.20 -8.19
CA GLY A 245 -21.26 18.30 -9.03
C GLY A 245 -22.14 19.55 -8.94
N ALA A 246 -23.46 19.39 -8.88
CA ALA A 246 -24.40 20.48 -8.67
C ALA A 246 -24.23 21.11 -7.27
N ALA A 247 -24.05 20.29 -6.24
CA ALA A 247 -23.75 20.77 -4.89
C ALA A 247 -22.41 21.52 -4.84
N LEU A 248 -21.39 21.01 -5.54
CA LEU A 248 -20.09 21.65 -5.67
C LEU A 248 -20.21 23.02 -6.36
N ALA A 249 -20.86 23.07 -7.53
CA ALA A 249 -21.07 24.32 -8.27
C ALA A 249 -21.78 25.36 -7.41
N THR A 250 -22.83 24.96 -6.68
CA THR A 250 -23.56 25.83 -5.75
C THR A 250 -22.65 26.37 -4.64
N TYR A 251 -21.80 25.52 -4.07
CA TYR A 251 -20.84 25.93 -3.04
C TYR A 251 -19.81 26.93 -3.60
N GLU A 252 -19.24 26.65 -4.77
CA GLU A 252 -18.24 27.53 -5.39
C GLU A 252 -18.84 28.88 -5.80
N GLU A 253 -20.07 28.89 -6.31
CA GLU A 253 -20.81 30.11 -6.65
C GLU A 253 -21.04 30.99 -5.42
N LYS A 254 -21.55 30.42 -4.33
CA LYS A 254 -21.86 31.18 -3.10
C LYS A 254 -20.63 31.66 -2.36
N THR A 255 -19.54 30.90 -2.40
CA THR A 255 -18.32 31.22 -1.64
C THR A 255 -17.27 31.97 -2.45
N GLY A 256 -17.36 31.94 -3.79
CA GLY A 256 -16.32 32.43 -4.70
C GLY A 256 -15.02 31.63 -4.64
N LYS A 257 -14.98 30.48 -3.95
CA LYS A 257 -13.77 29.68 -3.73
C LYS A 257 -13.86 28.37 -4.50
N LYS A 258 -12.83 28.10 -5.33
CA LYS A 258 -12.67 26.81 -5.99
C LYS A 258 -12.26 25.72 -4.99
N VAL A 259 -12.91 24.57 -5.06
CA VAL A 259 -12.61 23.41 -4.22
C VAL A 259 -11.40 22.66 -4.75
N VAL A 260 -11.36 22.41 -6.06
CA VAL A 260 -10.20 21.79 -6.70
C VAL A 260 -9.06 22.79 -6.76
N SER A 261 -7.89 22.38 -6.28
CA SER A 261 -6.69 23.23 -6.28
C SER A 261 -5.42 22.41 -6.49
N ALA A 262 -4.34 23.11 -6.87
CA ALA A 262 -3.00 22.53 -7.03
C ALA A 262 -2.34 22.14 -5.70
N ARG A 263 -2.93 22.50 -4.55
CA ARG A 263 -2.43 22.12 -3.22
C ARG A 263 -2.41 20.60 -3.10
N ASN A 264 -1.29 20.08 -2.59
CA ASN A 264 -1.05 18.68 -2.36
C ASN A 264 -0.15 18.50 -1.12
N PHE A 265 0.03 17.26 -0.67
CA PHE A 265 0.80 16.91 0.52
C PHE A 265 2.19 16.31 0.23
N LYS A 266 2.78 16.53 -0.96
CA LYS A 266 4.07 15.90 -1.31
C LYS A 266 5.22 16.34 -0.40
N ALA A 267 5.30 17.63 -0.09
CA ALA A 267 6.36 18.18 0.74
C ALA A 267 6.30 17.61 2.17
N GLN A 268 5.13 17.66 2.82
CA GLN A 268 4.98 17.14 4.19
C GLN A 268 5.27 15.63 4.26
N ILE A 269 4.82 14.85 3.28
CA ILE A 269 5.06 13.40 3.25
C ILE A 269 6.55 13.12 3.09
N ALA A 270 7.25 13.89 2.25
CA ALA A 270 8.68 13.74 2.07
C ALA A 270 9.46 14.09 3.34
N GLU A 271 9.09 15.17 4.01
CA GLU A 271 9.68 15.61 5.29
C GLU A 271 9.45 14.59 6.40
N ALA A 272 8.21 14.11 6.54
CA ALA A 272 7.84 13.08 7.51
C ALA A 272 8.65 11.79 7.31
N LYS A 273 8.77 11.33 6.05
CA LYS A 273 9.60 10.17 5.71
C LYS A 273 11.09 10.40 5.97
N GLN A 274 11.59 11.63 5.78
CA GLN A 274 12.97 11.96 6.10
C GLN A 274 13.21 11.94 7.61
N LYS A 275 12.29 12.49 8.40
CA LYS A 275 12.36 12.47 9.87
C LYS A 275 12.32 11.04 10.42
N GLN A 276 11.45 10.17 9.89
CA GLN A 276 11.43 8.76 10.27
C GLN A 276 12.75 8.06 9.97
N LYS A 277 13.35 8.30 8.80
CA LYS A 277 14.67 7.73 8.46
C LYS A 277 15.80 8.19 9.37
N LEU A 278 15.75 9.44 9.84
CA LEU A 278 16.72 9.97 10.79
C LEU A 278 16.55 9.30 12.17
N LEU A 279 15.32 9.19 12.65
CA LEU A 279 15.00 8.49 13.91
C LEU A 279 15.39 7.00 13.87
N ASP A 280 15.15 6.32 12.75
CA ASP A 280 15.57 4.92 12.51
C ASP A 280 17.09 4.77 12.31
N GLY A 281 17.81 5.87 12.06
CA GLY A 281 19.27 5.93 11.91
C GLY A 281 19.97 6.21 13.24
N GLU A 282 19.46 7.17 14.02
CA GLU A 282 19.96 7.52 15.36
C GLU A 282 19.73 6.35 16.35
N SER A 283 18.58 5.68 16.27
CA SER A 283 18.33 4.46 17.05
C SER A 283 19.22 3.27 16.66
N LYS A 284 19.92 3.33 15.51
CA LYS A 284 20.99 2.35 15.18
C LYS A 284 22.36 2.76 15.70
N GLU A 285 22.60 4.04 15.96
CA GLU A 285 23.87 4.52 16.53
C GLU A 285 23.88 4.41 18.06
N GLU A 286 22.75 4.64 18.75
CA GLU A 286 22.63 4.44 20.21
C GLU A 286 22.64 2.97 20.66
N ILE A 287 22.51 2.00 19.75
CA ILE A 287 22.61 0.56 20.05
C ILE A 287 24.07 0.05 19.92
N VAL A 288 25.01 0.93 19.51
CA VAL A 288 26.43 0.58 19.25
C VAL A 288 27.38 1.12 20.34
N GLU A 289 26.87 1.81 21.36
CA GLU A 289 27.60 2.10 22.62
C GLU A 289 27.13 1.21 23.78
#